data_AF-A0A5M4BBK8-F1
#
_entry.id   AF-A0A5M4BBK8-F1
#
_cell.length_a   1.000
_cell.length_b   1.000
_cell.length_c   1.000
_cell.angle_alpha   90.00
_cell.angle_beta   90.00
_cell.angle_gamma   90.00
#
_symmetry.space_group_name_H-M   'P 1'
#
loop_
_entity.id
_entity.type
_entity.pdbx_description
1 polymer ?
#
loop_
_entity_poly.entity_id
_entity_poly.type
_entity_poly.pdbx_seq_one_letter_code
_entity_poly.pdbx_strand_id
1 'polypeptide(L)'
;MIFGIVLNIFKPVFNNPDLIVSYLHLNFLGVINLGLLSVLSSYKLLKVNKLSVLVYLLAFIVTEILIAYKGLFLWLDFPFFDAYFLYLAIGSILFLLPVSYWFVLSLKLKKE
;
A
#
# COMPACT_ATOMS: atom_id res chain seq x y z
N MET A 1 35.04 -5.15 -5.40
CA MET A 1 35.14 -3.92 -4.57
C MET A 1 33.87 -3.05 -4.65
N ILE A 2 33.26 -2.88 -5.83
CA ILE A 2 32.05 -2.06 -6.02
C ILE A 2 30.84 -2.60 -5.21
N PHE A 3 30.60 -3.91 -5.21
CA PHE A 3 29.46 -4.54 -4.51
C PHE A 3 29.46 -4.32 -2.99
N GLY A 4 30.64 -4.29 -2.35
CA GLY A 4 30.78 -4.04 -0.92
C GLY A 4 30.55 -2.57 -0.54
N ILE A 5 30.95 -1.64 -1.41
CA ILE A 5 30.70 -0.20 -1.22
C ILE A 5 29.21 0.09 -1.37
N VAL A 6 28.56 -0.51 -2.38
CA VAL A 6 27.11 -0.43 -2.58
C VAL A 6 26.37 -0.90 -1.32
N LEU A 7 26.69 -2.10 -0.80
CA LEU A 7 26.06 -2.63 0.41
C LEU A 7 26.31 -1.76 1.67
N ASN A 8 27.48 -1.11 1.77
CA ASN A 8 27.80 -0.28 2.92
C ASN A 8 27.04 1.06 2.92
N ILE A 9 26.70 1.59 1.74
CA ILE A 9 25.88 2.80 1.58
C ILE A 9 24.40 2.50 1.88
N PHE A 10 23.92 1.30 1.53
CA PHE A 10 22.53 0.91 1.78
C PHE A 10 22.26 0.34 3.17
N LYS A 11 23.30 -0.04 3.93
CA LYS A 11 23.17 -0.48 5.34
C LYS A 11 22.27 0.42 6.21
N PRO A 12 22.43 1.76 6.23
CA PRO A 12 21.53 2.63 6.99
C PRO A 12 20.09 2.58 6.48
N VAL A 13 19.88 2.48 5.17
CA VAL A 13 18.53 2.38 4.57
C VAL A 13 17.83 1.09 4.97
N PHE A 14 18.54 -0.04 4.94
CA PHE A 14 17.99 -1.35 5.31
C PHE A 14 17.87 -1.57 6.82
N ASN A 15 18.41 -0.68 7.66
CA ASN A 15 18.27 -0.75 9.11
C ASN A 15 17.14 0.14 9.65
N ASN A 16 16.48 0.91 8.77
CA ASN A 16 15.39 1.82 9.15
C ASN A 16 14.04 1.12 8.96
N PRO A 17 13.36 0.73 10.05
CA PRO A 17 12.10 0.00 9.96
C PRO A 17 11.02 0.76 9.20
N ASP A 18 10.96 2.09 9.31
CA ASP A 18 9.96 2.91 8.60
C ASP A 18 10.12 2.87 7.07
N LEU A 19 11.35 2.84 6.56
CA LEU A 19 11.60 2.69 5.12
C LEU A 19 11.28 1.27 4.65
N ILE A 20 11.57 0.25 5.48
CA ILE A 20 11.19 -1.13 5.22
C ILE A 20 9.67 -1.26 5.14
N VAL A 21 8.93 -0.59 6.04
CA VAL A 21 7.46 -0.58 6.01
C VAL A 21 6.93 0.05 4.73
N SER A 22 7.49 1.17 4.26
CA SER A 22 7.13 1.77 2.97
C SER A 22 7.36 0.79 1.82
N TYR A 23 8.55 0.17 1.78
CA TYR A 23 8.87 -0.82 0.75
C TYR A 23 7.90 -2.01 0.76
N LEU A 24 7.60 -2.56 1.93
CA LEU A 24 6.66 -3.67 2.08
C LEU A 24 5.26 -3.26 1.65
N HIS A 25 4.78 -2.09 2.05
CA HIS A 25 3.47 -1.59 1.68
C HIS A 25 3.32 -1.48 0.16
N LEU A 26 4.32 -0.90 -0.53
CA LEU A 26 4.33 -0.79 -1.98
C LEU A 26 4.27 -2.16 -2.66
N ASN A 27 5.08 -3.11 -2.21
CA ASN A 27 5.12 -4.45 -2.82
C ASN A 27 3.83 -5.23 -2.55
N PHE A 28 3.35 -5.26 -1.30
CA PHE A 28 2.18 -6.04 -0.93
C PHE A 28 0.89 -5.41 -1.47
N LEU A 29 0.58 -4.16 -1.17
CA LEU A 29 -0.67 -3.54 -1.62
C LEU A 29 -0.64 -3.10 -3.09
N GLY A 30 0.51 -2.65 -3.58
CA GLY A 30 0.68 -2.18 -4.94
C GLY A 30 0.85 -3.33 -5.94
N VAL A 31 1.86 -4.17 -5.77
CA VAL A 31 2.18 -5.19 -6.79
C VAL A 31 1.38 -6.48 -6.58
N ILE A 32 1.53 -7.09 -5.41
CA ILE A 32 0.98 -8.42 -5.13
C ILE A 32 -0.55 -8.38 -5.13
N ASN A 33 -1.14 -7.42 -4.43
CA ASN A 33 -2.60 -7.37 -4.28
C ASN A 33 -3.30 -7.02 -5.60
N LEU A 34 -2.76 -6.11 -6.41
CA LEU A 34 -3.30 -5.83 -7.75
C LEU A 34 -3.20 -7.05 -8.67
N GLY A 35 -2.08 -7.78 -8.61
CA GLY A 35 -1.92 -9.05 -9.33
C GLY A 35 -2.96 -10.08 -8.90
N LEU A 36 -3.16 -10.24 -7.60
CA LEU A 36 -4.16 -11.15 -7.03
C LEU A 36 -5.57 -10.77 -7.47
N LEU A 37 -5.89 -9.48 -7.47
CA LEU A 37 -7.19 -8.95 -7.86
C LEU A 37 -7.49 -9.20 -9.35
N SER A 38 -6.46 -9.06 -10.19
CA SER A 38 -6.55 -9.38 -11.62
C SER A 38 -6.81 -10.87 -11.87
N VAL A 39 -6.09 -11.75 -11.15
CA VAL A 39 -6.28 -13.20 -11.20
C VAL A 39 -7.69 -13.58 -10.74
N LEU A 40 -8.12 -13.09 -9.58
CA LEU A 40 -9.45 -13.34 -9.02
C LEU A 40 -10.59 -12.88 -9.94
N SER A 41 -10.40 -11.73 -10.61
CA SER A 41 -11.35 -11.23 -11.59
C SER A 41 -11.39 -12.09 -12.86
N SER A 42 -10.24 -12.59 -13.31
CA SER A 42 -10.13 -13.44 -14.51
C SER A 42 -10.80 -14.79 -14.33
N TYR A 43 -10.67 -15.40 -13.15
CA TYR A 43 -11.36 -16.65 -12.79
C TYR A 43 -12.84 -16.45 -12.36
N LYS A 44 -13.39 -15.23 -12.48
CA LYS A 44 -14.76 -14.87 -12.07
C LYS A 44 -15.08 -15.16 -10.60
N LEU A 45 -14.06 -15.34 -9.75
CA LEU A 45 -14.22 -15.54 -8.31
C LEU A 45 -14.61 -14.24 -7.60
N LEU A 46 -14.29 -13.10 -8.22
CA LEU A 46 -14.55 -11.78 -7.67
C LEU A 46 -15.00 -10.84 -8.79
N LYS A 47 -16.20 -10.25 -8.64
CA LYS A 47 -16.67 -9.19 -9.53
C LYS A 47 -16.06 -7.87 -9.09
N VAL A 48 -15.22 -7.29 -9.94
CA VAL A 48 -14.51 -6.06 -9.65
C VAL A 48 -15.04 -4.95 -10.54
N ASN A 49 -15.48 -3.84 -9.94
CA ASN A 49 -15.86 -2.64 -10.69
C ASN A 49 -14.65 -1.70 -10.87
N LYS A 50 -14.53 -1.08 -12.05
CA LYS A 50 -13.45 -0.13 -12.38
C LYS A 50 -13.37 1.04 -11.38
N LEU A 51 -14.52 1.54 -10.93
CA LEU A 51 -14.57 2.63 -9.95
C LEU A 51 -13.99 2.21 -8.59
N SER A 52 -14.30 0.99 -8.13
CA SER A 52 -13.78 0.49 -6.85
C SER A 52 -12.26 0.28 -6.90
N VAL A 53 -11.73 -0.17 -8.04
CA VAL A 53 -10.27 -0.27 -8.25
C VAL A 53 -9.64 1.12 -8.23
N LEU A 54 -10.27 2.11 -8.85
CA LEU A 54 -9.77 3.48 -8.85
C LEU A 54 -9.72 4.08 -7.44
N VAL A 55 -10.77 3.87 -6.63
CA VAL A 55 -10.79 4.28 -5.22
C VAL A 55 -9.69 3.57 -4.42
N TYR A 56 -9.50 2.26 -4.63
CA TYR A 56 -8.41 1.51 -4.00
C TYR A 56 -7.03 2.07 -4.37
N LEU A 57 -6.80 2.36 -5.65
CA LEU A 57 -5.53 2.91 -6.13
C LEU A 57 -5.27 4.31 -5.58
N LEU A 58 -6.29 5.16 -5.48
CA LEU A 58 -6.15 6.48 -4.86
C LEU A 58 -5.81 6.37 -3.38
N ALA A 59 -6.51 5.51 -2.62
CA ALA A 59 -6.18 5.24 -1.22
C ALA A 59 -4.75 4.73 -1.07
N PHE A 60 -4.32 3.83 -1.95
CA PHE A 60 -2.96 3.31 -2.01
C PHE A 60 -1.91 4.39 -2.28
N ILE A 61 -2.10 5.22 -3.31
CA ILE A 61 -1.13 6.28 -3.62
C ILE A 61 -1.02 7.27 -2.46
N VAL A 62 -2.14 7.68 -1.85
CA VAL A 62 -2.13 8.61 -0.72
C VAL A 62 -1.38 8.00 0.48
N THR A 63 -1.74 6.78 0.87
CA THR A 63 -1.10 6.11 2.02
C THR A 63 0.38 5.80 1.76
N GLU A 64 0.75 5.40 0.54
CA GLU A 64 2.15 5.17 0.17
C GLU A 64 2.97 6.45 0.28
N ILE A 65 2.46 7.58 -0.24
CA ILE A 65 3.15 8.87 -0.12
C ILE A 65 3.36 9.24 1.35
N LEU A 66 2.36 9.02 2.21
CA LEU A 66 2.47 9.32 3.65
C LEU A 66 3.47 8.39 4.36
N ILE A 67 3.48 7.09 4.04
CA ILE A 67 4.41 6.13 4.67
C ILE A 67 5.84 6.40 4.19
N ALA A 68 6.04 6.62 2.89
CA ALA A 68 7.33 6.98 2.33
C ALA A 68 7.85 8.32 2.88
N TYR A 69 6.97 9.32 3.03
CA TYR A 69 7.29 10.59 3.66
C TYR A 69 7.85 10.40 5.07
N LYS A 70 7.19 9.58 5.90
CA LYS A 70 7.66 9.28 7.26
C LYS A 70 9.03 8.61 7.26
N GLY A 71 9.21 7.59 6.42
CA GLY A 71 10.49 6.89 6.30
C GLY A 71 11.64 7.81 5.87
N LEU A 72 11.39 8.74 4.94
CA LEU A 72 12.38 9.72 4.48
C LEU A 72 12.67 10.80 5.53
N PHE A 73 11.65 11.34 6.19
CA PHE A 73 11.83 12.40 7.19
C PHE A 73 12.53 11.90 8.44
N LEU A 74 12.23 10.68 8.89
CA LEU A 74 12.96 10.05 9.98
C LEU A 74 14.42 9.74 9.59
N TRP A 75 14.67 9.36 8.33
CA TRP A 75 16.03 9.11 7.88
C TRP A 75 16.88 10.39 7.79
N LEU A 76 16.26 11.53 7.50
CA LEU A 76 16.91 12.83 7.40
C LEU A 76 16.87 13.63 8.73
N ASP A 77 16.36 13.04 9.82
CA ASP A 77 16.15 13.69 11.12
C ASP A 77 15.30 14.99 11.05
N PHE A 78 14.37 15.08 10.10
CA PHE A 78 13.46 16.23 9.98
C PHE A 78 12.20 16.06 10.84
N PRO A 79 11.67 17.15 11.41
CA PRO A 79 10.40 17.12 12.12
C PRO A 79 9.25 16.80 11.16
N PHE A 80 8.35 15.93 11.61
CA PHE A 80 7.10 15.58 10.95
C PHE A 80 5.96 16.46 11.48
N PHE A 81 4.89 16.60 10.70
CA PHE A 81 3.74 17.41 11.08
C PHE A 81 2.80 16.66 12.04
N ASP A 82 2.21 17.37 13.00
CA ASP A 82 1.44 16.78 14.12
C ASP A 82 0.23 15.96 13.67
N ALA A 83 -0.45 16.39 12.59
CA ALA A 83 -1.64 15.72 12.08
C ALA A 83 -1.33 14.47 11.23
N TYR A 84 -0.06 14.06 11.09
CA TYR A 84 0.37 12.95 10.25
C TYR A 84 -0.42 11.67 10.47
N PHE A 85 -0.54 11.24 11.72
CA PHE A 85 -1.24 10.01 12.07
C PHE A 85 -2.73 10.06 11.73
N LEU A 86 -3.33 11.25 11.78
CA LEU A 86 -4.74 11.45 11.43
C LEU A 86 -4.97 11.28 9.93
N TYR A 87 -4.14 11.88 9.08
CA TYR A 87 -4.25 11.67 7.63
C TYR A 87 -3.93 10.24 7.22
N LEU A 88 -2.94 9.61 7.87
CA LEU A 88 -2.62 8.21 7.62
C LEU A 88 -3.82 7.31 7.99
N ALA A 89 -4.46 7.54 9.14
CA ALA A 89 -5.65 6.81 9.56
C ALA A 89 -6.82 6.98 8.58
N ILE A 90 -7.08 8.20 8.11
CA ILE A 90 -8.11 8.48 7.10
C ILE A 90 -7.82 7.70 5.81
N GLY A 91 -6.57 7.74 5.34
CA GLY A 91 -6.13 6.98 4.16
C GLY A 91 -6.34 5.48 4.34
N SER A 92 -6.02 4.93 5.52
CA SER A 92 -6.22 3.51 5.82
C SER A 92 -7.70 3.12 5.85
N ILE A 93 -8.57 3.97 6.42
CA ILE A 93 -10.03 3.72 6.44
C ILE A 93 -10.60 3.72 5.02
N LEU A 94 -10.04 4.50 4.11
CA LEU A 94 -10.51 4.59 2.73
C LEU A 94 -10.43 3.25 1.99
N PHE A 95 -9.50 2.36 2.37
CA PHE A 95 -9.42 1.00 1.83
C PHE A 95 -10.60 0.11 2.20
N LEU A 96 -11.34 0.40 3.28
CA LEU A 96 -12.50 -0.40 3.67
C LEU A 96 -13.64 -0.30 2.66
N LEU A 97 -13.77 0.84 1.96
CA LEU A 97 -14.83 1.06 0.97
C LEU A 97 -14.73 0.07 -0.22
N PRO A 98 -13.61 -0.01 -0.98
CA PRO A 98 -13.51 -0.94 -2.09
C PRO A 98 -13.52 -2.40 -1.62
N VAL A 99 -12.89 -2.72 -0.49
CA VAL A 99 -12.82 -4.09 0.03
C VAL A 99 -14.20 -4.61 0.45
N SER A 100 -14.97 -3.82 1.21
CA SER A 100 -16.33 -4.20 1.60
C SER A 100 -17.26 -4.35 0.39
N TYR A 101 -17.12 -3.47 -0.60
CA TYR A 101 -17.89 -3.56 -1.85
C TYR A 101 -17.59 -4.86 -2.61
N TRP A 102 -16.32 -5.21 -2.77
CA TRP A 102 -15.88 -6.47 -3.38
C TRP A 102 -16.37 -7.70 -2.61
N PHE A 103 -16.34 -7.65 -1.28
CA PHE A 103 -16.83 -8.74 -0.43
C PHE A 103 -18.35 -8.95 -0.56
N VAL A 104 -19.15 -7.88 -0.57
CA VAL A 104 -20.60 -8.00 -0.77
C VAL A 104 -20.92 -8.53 -2.17
N LEU A 105 -20.17 -8.13 -3.19
CA LEU A 105 -20.34 -8.66 -4.55
C LEU A 105 -19.98 -10.14 -4.67
N SER A 106 -18.91 -10.60 -4.00
CA SER A 106 -18.53 -12.01 -4.03
C SER A 106 -19.56 -12.92 -3.34
N LEU A 107 -20.23 -12.44 -2.29
CA LEU A 107 -21.33 -13.18 -1.65
C LEU A 107 -22.55 -13.34 -2.57
N LYS A 108 -22.83 -12.35 -3.43
CA LYS A 108 -23.92 -12.46 -4.42
C LYS A 108 -23.61 -13.49 -5.50
N LEU A 109 -22.35 -13.59 -5.93
CA LEU A 109 -21.90 -14.58 -6.92
C LEU A 109 -22.06 -16.03 -6.47
N LYS A 110 -21.99 -16.31 -5.16
CA LYS A 110 -22.18 -17.68 -4.62
C LYS A 110 -23.64 -18.14 -4.58
N LYS A 111 -24.60 -17.20 -4.69
CA LYS A 111 -26.04 -17.50 -4.63
C LYS A 111 -26.67 -17.80 -5.99
N GLU A 112 -25.96 -17.53 -7.08
CA GLU A 112 -26.32 -17.92 -8.46
C GLU A 112 -25.69 -19.27 -8.81
#